data_AF-A0A161YG51-F1
#
_entry.id   AF-A0A161YG51-F1
#
_cell.length_a   1.000
_cell.length_b   1.000
_cell.length_c   1.000
_cell.angle_alpha   90.00
_cell.angle_beta   90.00
_cell.angle_gamma   90.00
#
_symmetry.space_group_name_H-M   'P 1'
#
loop_
_entity.id
_entity.type
_entity.pdbx_description
1 polymer ?
#
loop_
_entity_poly.entity_id
_entity_poly.type
_entity_poly.pdbx_seq_one_letter_code
_entity_poly.pdbx_strand_id
1 'polypeptide(L)'
;MAITGIARSGTKQWVLQRFSNALIVLYTLILIGLLVNQPITDHQSLLAFIEPIWFKVATTLCVIIFALNGILAGWQIAGDYVKSAGVYKLFNTLCVVLSFTIIVTGIKLLWL
;
A
#
# COMPACT_ATOMS: atom_id res chain seq x y z
N MET A 1 -14.99 -15.05 -15.09
CA MET A 1 -14.53 -14.40 -16.34
C MET A 1 -14.30 -12.88 -16.21
N ALA A 2 -14.64 -12.22 -15.10
CA ALA A 2 -14.47 -10.76 -14.94
C ALA A 2 -13.09 -10.34 -14.40
N ILE A 3 -12.46 -11.18 -13.56
CA ILE A 3 -11.13 -10.89 -12.95
C ILE A 3 -10.00 -10.95 -14.01
N THR A 4 -10.21 -11.68 -15.11
CA THR A 4 -9.21 -11.90 -16.17
C THR A 4 -9.02 -10.71 -17.12
N GLY A 5 -9.94 -9.73 -17.13
CA GLY A 5 -9.91 -8.61 -18.08
C GLY A 5 -9.14 -7.36 -17.61
N ILE A 6 -8.97 -7.19 -16.29
CA ILE A 6 -8.20 -6.06 -15.73
C ILE A 6 -6.70 -6.38 -15.78
N ALA A 7 -6.32 -7.62 -15.46
CA ALA A 7 -4.93 -8.09 -15.49
C ALA A 7 -4.29 -8.09 -16.90
N ARG A 8 -5.09 -8.03 -17.97
CA ARG A 8 -4.60 -8.06 -19.36
C ARG A 8 -4.66 -6.72 -20.09
N SER A 9 -5.09 -5.64 -19.44
CA SER A 9 -5.18 -4.30 -20.05
C SER A 9 -4.23 -3.33 -19.37
N GLY A 10 -3.17 -2.95 -20.09
CA GLY A 10 -2.19 -1.96 -19.61
C GLY A 10 -2.82 -0.61 -19.26
N THR A 11 -3.81 -0.15 -20.02
CA THR A 11 -4.54 1.10 -19.72
C THR A 11 -5.28 1.03 -18.38
N LYS A 12 -5.95 -0.08 -18.07
CA LYS A 12 -6.66 -0.24 -16.79
C LYS A 12 -5.69 -0.27 -15.62
N GLN A 13 -4.56 -0.96 -15.77
CA GLN A 13 -3.51 -1.00 -14.76
C GLN A 13 -2.92 0.39 -14.51
N TRP A 14 -2.68 1.15 -15.58
CA TRP A 14 -2.18 2.53 -15.49
C TRP A 14 -3.16 3.44 -14.74
N VAL A 15 -4.47 3.39 -15.07
CA VAL A 15 -5.50 4.17 -14.37
C VAL A 15 -5.55 3.80 -12.89
N LEU A 16 -5.51 2.50 -12.57
CA LEU A 16 -5.53 2.01 -11.20
C LEU A 16 -4.33 2.52 -10.39
N GLN A 17 -3.13 2.55 -10.98
CA GLN A 17 -1.95 3.10 -10.30
C GLN A 17 -2.08 4.60 -10.04
N ARG A 18 -2.59 5.37 -11.01
CA ARG A 18 -2.76 6.82 -10.84
C ARG A 18 -3.75 7.14 -9.73
N PHE A 19 -4.88 6.44 -9.70
CA PHE A 19 -5.86 6.60 -8.65
C PHE A 19 -5.31 6.18 -7.29
N SER A 20 -4.64 5.02 -7.21
CA SER A 20 -3.99 4.55 -5.99
C SER A 20 -2.96 5.55 -5.46
N ASN A 21 -2.10 6.07 -6.33
CA ASN A 21 -1.08 7.05 -5.97
C ASN A 21 -1.69 8.36 -5.48
N ALA A 22 -2.78 8.84 -6.10
CA ALA A 22 -3.48 10.04 -5.64
C ALA A 22 -4.04 9.85 -4.23
N LEU A 23 -4.63 8.69 -3.94
CA LEU A 23 -5.14 8.36 -2.60
C LEU A 23 -4.02 8.25 -1.56
N ILE A 24 -2.89 7.63 -1.91
CA ILE A 24 -1.70 7.54 -1.04
C ILE A 24 -1.18 8.94 -0.72
N VAL A 25 -0.99 9.79 -1.73
CA VAL A 25 -0.52 11.17 -1.53
C VAL A 25 -1.49 11.96 -0.65
N LEU A 26 -2.79 11.85 -0.91
CA LEU A 26 -3.81 12.52 -0.09
C LEU A 26 -3.72 12.09 1.38
N TYR A 27 -3.65 10.78 1.63
CA TYR A 27 -3.50 10.25 2.98
C TYR A 27 -2.19 10.73 3.64
N THR A 28 -1.07 10.74 2.91
CA THR A 28 0.22 11.24 3.42
C THR A 28 0.15 12.72 3.80
N LEU A 29 -0.50 13.56 3.00
CA LEU A 29 -0.67 14.98 3.33
C LEU A 29 -1.52 15.18 4.59
N ILE A 30 -2.60 14.41 4.74
CA ILE A 30 -3.41 14.40 5.96
C ILE A 30 -2.56 13.98 7.16
N LEU A 31 -1.81 12.89 7.04
CA LEU A 31 -0.96 12.37 8.12
C LEU A 31 0.11 13.38 8.55
N ILE A 32 0.79 14.04 7.60
CA ILE A 32 1.75 15.11 7.89
C ILE A 32 1.05 16.27 8.61
N GLY A 33 -0.11 16.70 8.13
CA GLY A 33 -0.90 17.74 8.77
C GLY A 33 -1.25 17.40 10.22
N LEU A 34 -1.66 16.16 10.49
CA LEU A 34 -1.95 15.71 11.86
C LEU A 34 -0.70 15.71 12.73
N LEU A 35 0.42 15.17 12.26
CA LEU A 35 1.68 15.09 13.02
C LEU A 35 2.26 16.46 13.36
N VAL A 36 2.10 17.45 12.46
CA VAL A 36 2.54 18.83 12.72
C VAL A 36 1.67 19.50 13.79
N ASN A 37 0.36 19.24 13.80
CA ASN A 37 -0.57 19.86 14.76
C ASN A 37 -0.65 19.12 16.10
N GLN A 38 -0.34 17.83 16.12
CA GLN A 38 -0.35 16.96 17.30
C GLN A 38 0.93 16.12 17.34
N PRO A 39 2.05 16.70 17.79
CA PRO A 39 3.31 15.98 17.90
C PRO A 39 3.20 14.81 18.87
N ILE A 40 3.69 13.64 18.45
CA ILE A 40 3.76 12.44 19.27
C ILE A 40 5.06 12.49 20.07
N THR A 41 4.98 12.68 21.39
CA THR A 41 6.14 12.86 22.28
C THR A 41 6.44 11.66 23.16
N ASP A 42 5.47 10.77 23.33
CA ASP A 42 5.57 9.59 24.19
C ASP A 42 4.61 8.47 23.72
N HIS A 43 4.59 7.36 24.46
CA HIS A 43 3.74 6.23 24.14
C HIS A 43 2.24 6.55 24.28
N GLN A 44 1.85 7.38 25.24
CA GLN A 44 0.44 7.68 25.48
C GLN A 44 -0.15 8.59 24.39
N SER A 45 0.62 9.59 23.96
CA SER A 45 0.29 10.45 22.82
C SER A 45 0.23 9.65 21.51
N LEU A 46 1.09 8.63 21.32
CA LEU A 46 0.98 7.72 20.19
C LEU A 46 -0.35 6.96 20.20
N LEU A 47 -0.74 6.38 21.34
CA LEU A 47 -2.00 5.67 21.46
C LEU A 47 -3.20 6.59 21.18
N ALA A 48 -3.21 7.79 21.77
CA ALA A 48 -4.27 8.77 21.54
C ALA A 48 -4.33 9.24 20.07
N PHE A 49 -3.19 9.32 19.39
CA PHE A 49 -3.12 9.67 17.98
C PHE A 49 -3.75 8.61 17.06
N ILE A 50 -3.51 7.32 17.35
CA ILE A 50 -4.02 6.21 16.53
C ILE A 50 -5.41 5.71 16.95
N GLU A 51 -5.88 6.07 18.15
CA GLU A 51 -7.16 5.62 18.72
C GLU A 51 -8.39 5.91 17.83
N PRO A 52 -8.55 7.09 17.20
CA PRO A 52 -9.77 7.44 16.49
C PRO A 52 -10.11 6.44 15.38
N ILE A 53 -11.35 5.96 15.39
CA ILE A 53 -11.80 4.92 14.43
C ILE A 53 -11.65 5.36 12.96
N TRP A 54 -11.88 6.63 12.67
CA TRP A 54 -11.73 7.18 11.32
C TRP A 54 -10.28 7.08 10.84
N PHE A 55 -9.31 7.30 11.75
CA PHE A 55 -7.89 7.21 11.45
C PHE A 55 -7.51 5.75 11.20
N LYS A 56 -7.96 4.82 12.06
CA LYS A 56 -7.73 3.38 11.85
C LYS A 56 -8.28 2.89 10.52
N VAL A 57 -9.48 3.31 10.13
CA VAL A 57 -10.09 2.95 8.85
C VAL A 57 -9.33 3.57 7.67
N ALA A 58 -9.02 4.86 7.72
CA ALA A 58 -8.31 5.55 6.65
C ALA A 58 -6.91 4.96 6.42
N THR A 59 -6.16 4.71 7.50
CA THR A 59 -4.84 4.07 7.45
C THR A 59 -4.93 2.64 6.93
N THR A 60 -5.94 1.86 7.35
CA THR A 60 -6.17 0.49 6.84
C THR A 60 -6.38 0.49 5.32
N LEU A 61 -7.24 1.38 4.82
CA LEU A 61 -7.48 1.51 3.38
C LEU A 61 -6.21 1.93 2.64
N CYS A 62 -5.46 2.91 3.17
CA CYS A 62 -4.22 3.36 2.56
C CYS A 62 -3.16 2.24 2.51
N VAL A 63 -3.02 1.44 3.57
CA VAL A 63 -2.09 0.30 3.63
C VAL A 63 -2.43 -0.74 2.56
N ILE A 64 -3.72 -1.08 2.42
CA ILE A 64 -4.17 -2.03 1.39
C ILE A 64 -3.87 -1.49 -0.02
N ILE A 65 -4.23 -0.23 -0.28
CA ILE A 65 -3.98 0.42 -1.58
C ILE A 65 -2.49 0.45 -1.88
N PHE A 66 -1.66 0.86 -0.93
CA PHE A 66 -0.20 0.90 -1.06
C PHE A 66 0.39 -0.48 -1.38
N ALA A 67 0.01 -1.51 -0.62
CA ALA A 67 0.51 -2.86 -0.80
C ALA A 67 0.13 -3.45 -2.17
N LEU A 68 -1.12 -3.28 -2.61
CA LEU A 68 -1.58 -3.75 -3.91
C LEU A 68 -0.93 -2.97 -5.07
N ASN A 69 -0.78 -1.65 -4.92
CA ASN A 69 -0.06 -0.81 -5.89
C ASN A 69 1.41 -1.23 -6.02
N GLY A 70 2.04 -1.62 -4.91
CA GLY A 70 3.41 -2.15 -4.87
C GLY A 70 3.58 -3.46 -5.63
N ILE A 71 2.59 -4.37 -5.60
CA ILE A 71 2.62 -5.61 -6.41
C ILE A 71 2.63 -5.26 -7.89
N LEU A 72 1.72 -4.37 -8.31
CA LEU A 72 1.61 -3.97 -9.71
C LEU A 72 2.85 -3.23 -10.21
N ALA A 73 3.42 -2.35 -9.38
CA ALA A 73 4.68 -1.65 -9.69
C ALA A 73 5.86 -2.64 -9.79
N GLY A 74 5.95 -3.60 -8.86
CA GLY A 74 6.96 -4.66 -8.91
C GLY A 74 6.87 -5.48 -10.19
N TRP A 75 5.65 -5.85 -10.60
CA TRP A 75 5.43 -6.58 -11.85
C TRP A 75 5.91 -5.81 -13.09
N GLN A 76 5.65 -4.51 -13.18
CA GLN A 76 6.15 -3.65 -14.26
C GLN A 76 7.67 -3.57 -14.27
N ILE A 77 8.29 -3.29 -13.11
CA ILE A 77 9.76 -3.24 -12.97
C ILE A 77 10.39 -4.58 -13.40
N ALA A 78 9.81 -5.70 -12.96
CA ALA A 78 10.31 -7.02 -13.31
C ALA A 78 10.18 -7.29 -14.81
N GLY A 79 9.06 -6.90 -15.43
CA GLY A 79 8.82 -7.04 -16.87
C GLY A 79 9.84 -6.28 -17.71
N ASP A 80 10.22 -5.08 -17.27
CA ASP A 80 11.16 -4.23 -18.01
C ASP A 80 12.61 -4.69 -17.83
N TYR A 81 13.02 -5.05 -16.60
CA TYR A 81 14.43 -5.20 -16.26
C TYR A 81 14.89 -6.63 -15.96
N VAL A 82 14.01 -7.56 -15.59
CA VAL A 82 14.42 -8.92 -15.16
C VAL A 82 14.26 -9.93 -16.29
N LYS A 83 15.37 -10.29 -16.94
CA LYS A 83 15.35 -11.15 -18.13
C LYS A 83 15.33 -12.65 -17.83
N SER A 84 15.91 -13.07 -16.71
CA SER A 84 15.90 -14.48 -16.31
C SER A 84 14.54 -14.87 -15.75
N ALA A 85 13.90 -15.90 -16.34
CA ALA A 85 12.57 -16.35 -15.94
C ALA A 85 12.49 -16.79 -14.47
N GLY A 86 13.54 -17.46 -13.97
CA GLY A 86 13.63 -17.87 -12.56
C GLY A 86 13.69 -16.67 -11.62
N VAL A 87 14.52 -15.68 -11.95
CA VAL A 87 14.66 -14.45 -11.15
C VAL A 87 13.39 -13.61 -11.22
N TYR A 88 12.75 -13.51 -12.39
CA TYR A 88 11.48 -12.81 -12.57
C TYR A 88 10.39 -13.40 -11.67
N LYS A 89 10.26 -14.73 -11.65
CA LYS A 89 9.28 -15.41 -10.80
C LYS A 89 9.56 -15.20 -9.32
N LEU A 90 10.83 -15.32 -8.91
CA LEU A 90 11.25 -15.09 -7.53
C LEU A 90 10.94 -13.65 -7.09
N PHE A 91 11.34 -12.66 -7.89
CA PHE A 91 11.10 -11.25 -7.60
C PHE A 91 9.61 -10.94 -7.42
N ASN A 92 8.76 -11.35 -8.36
CA ASN A 92 7.31 -11.12 -8.27
C ASN A 92 6.70 -11.81 -7.04
N THR A 93 7.16 -13.04 -6.72
CA THR A 93 6.72 -13.74 -5.52
C THR A 93 7.09 -12.99 -4.26
N LEU A 94 8.32 -12.45 -4.18
CA LEU A 94 8.76 -11.63 -3.06
C LEU A 94 7.93 -10.35 -2.92
N CYS A 95 7.60 -9.66 -4.03
CA CYS A 95 6.72 -8.50 -3.99
C CYS A 95 5.34 -8.85 -3.40
N VAL A 96 4.75 -9.98 -3.81
CA VAL A 96 3.46 -10.43 -3.27
C VAL A 96 3.54 -10.76 -1.78
N VAL A 97 4.56 -11.53 -1.36
CA VAL A 97 4.76 -11.92 0.04
C VAL A 97 4.99 -10.69 0.92
N LEU A 98 5.81 -9.74 0.46
CA LEU A 98 6.08 -8.50 1.19
C LEU A 98 4.80 -7.66 1.32
N SER A 99 4.06 -7.46 0.23
CA SER A 99 2.79 -6.73 0.26
C SER A 99 1.76 -7.37 1.19
N PHE A 100 1.64 -8.70 1.18
CA PHE A 100 0.76 -9.41 2.11
C PHE A 100 1.22 -9.23 3.56
N THR A 101 2.53 -9.29 3.81
CA THR A 101 3.11 -9.07 5.14
C THR A 101 2.78 -7.67 5.64
N ILE A 102 2.95 -6.64 4.81
CA ILE A 102 2.61 -5.23 5.12
C ILE A 102 1.13 -5.08 5.50
N ILE A 103 0.22 -5.72 4.75
CA ILE A 103 -1.22 -5.69 5.06
C ILE A 103 -1.49 -6.33 6.43
N VAL A 104 -1.02 -7.56 6.65
CA VAL A 104 -1.32 -8.32 7.87
C VAL A 104 -0.70 -7.64 9.09
N THR A 105 0.58 -7.28 9.05
CA THR A 105 1.26 -6.67 10.20
C THR A 105 0.78 -5.24 10.44
N GLY A 106 0.59 -4.45 9.38
CA GLY A 106 0.11 -3.08 9.48
C GLY A 106 -1.28 -2.99 10.10
N ILE A 107 -2.21 -3.83 9.63
CA ILE A 107 -3.56 -3.90 10.20
C ILE A 107 -3.50 -4.45 11.62
N LYS A 108 -2.76 -5.55 11.87
CA LYS A 108 -2.67 -6.10 13.23
C LYS A 108 -2.17 -5.05 14.24
N LEU A 109 -1.12 -4.29 13.91
CA LEU A 109 -0.55 -3.29 14.82
C LEU A 109 -1.48 -2.09 15.04
N LEU A 110 -2.22 -1.67 14.01
CA LEU A 110 -3.11 -0.52 14.07
C LEU A 110 -4.39 -0.78 14.90
N TRP A 111 -4.84 -2.03 14.90
CA TRP A 111 -6.08 -2.45 15.55
C TRP A 111 -5.88 -3.15 16.89
N LEU A 112 -4.63 -3.42 17.28
CA LEU A 112 -4.26 -3.83 18.63
C LEU A 112 -4.36 -2.65 19.59
#